data_AF-A0A966XKJ8-F1
#
_entry.id   AF-A0A966XKJ8-F1
#
_cell.length_a   1.000
_cell.length_b   1.000
_cell.length_c   1.000
_cell.angle_alpha   90.00
_cell.angle_beta   90.00
_cell.angle_gamma   90.00
#
_symmetry.space_group_name_H-M   'P 1'
#
loop_
_entity.id
_entity.type
_entity.pdbx_description
1 polymer ?
#
loop_
_entity_poly.entity_id
_entity_poly.type
_entity_poly.pdbx_seq_one_letter_code
_entity_poly.pdbx_strand_id
1 'polypeptide(L)'
;MAVPPRQRVAVLSLHTSPLVQPGVGDGGGMNVYVRELTSSLARMGVECTTYTRAWKPGLPDELEIEPNHRLVHVRAGDYDMPKDELLSVVPEFTDTVAHLLRTHSPAQVIHANYWLSGLAGHHLKHDLNLPLITTFHT
;
A
#
# COMPACT_ATOMS: atom_id res chain seq x y z
N MET A 1 33.67 1.93 -5.28
CA MET A 1 32.47 1.83 -6.15
C MET A 1 31.29 2.23 -5.28
N ALA A 2 30.56 3.29 -5.61
CA ALA A 2 29.38 3.68 -4.83
C ALA A 2 28.30 2.61 -4.98
N VAL A 3 27.71 2.15 -3.86
CA VAL A 3 26.55 1.26 -3.89
C VAL A 3 25.43 2.01 -4.63
N PRO A 4 24.84 1.44 -5.69
CA PRO A 4 23.73 2.08 -6.37
C PRO A 4 22.61 2.35 -5.36
N PRO A 5 21.89 3.48 -5.46
CA PRO A 5 20.84 3.81 -4.49
C PRO A 5 19.81 2.68 -4.48
N ARG A 6 19.48 2.18 -3.28
CA ARG A 6 18.46 1.14 -3.12
C ARG A 6 17.14 1.62 -3.72
N GLN A 7 16.55 0.79 -4.57
CA GLN A 7 15.25 1.08 -5.19
C GLN A 7 14.15 1.00 -4.13
N ARG A 8 13.24 1.98 -4.10
CA ARG A 8 12.16 2.04 -3.09
C ARG A 8 10.79 2.19 -3.73
N VAL A 9 9.85 1.31 -3.35
CA VAL A 9 8.49 1.27 -3.91
C VAL A 9 7.47 1.44 -2.79
N ALA A 10 6.52 2.35 -3.00
CA ALA A 10 5.31 2.45 -2.20
C ALA A 10 4.17 1.68 -2.88
N VAL A 11 3.69 0.61 -2.26
CA VAL A 11 2.59 -0.21 -2.77
C VAL A 11 1.31 0.19 -2.04
N LEU A 12 0.27 0.59 -2.77
CA LEU A 12 -1.01 1.00 -2.17
C LEU A 12 -2.06 -0.10 -2.37
N SER A 13 -2.67 -0.55 -1.28
CA SER A 13 -3.74 -1.56 -1.25
C SER A 13 -4.85 -1.14 -0.28
N LEU A 14 -5.54 -0.03 -0.59
CA LEU A 14 -6.57 0.56 0.28
C LEU A 14 -7.79 -0.38 0.43
N HIS A 15 -8.25 -0.94 -0.69
CA HIS A 15 -9.52 -1.67 -0.75
C HIS A 15 -9.57 -2.88 0.18
N THR A 16 -8.48 -3.62 0.29
CA THR A 16 -8.34 -4.77 1.19
C THR A 16 -6.86 -5.04 1.44
N SER A 17 -6.53 -5.56 2.62
CA SER A 17 -5.16 -5.82 3.01
C SER A 17 -4.62 -7.11 2.37
N PRO A 18 -3.38 -7.10 1.85
CA PRO A 18 -2.75 -8.31 1.29
C PRO A 18 -2.52 -9.43 2.32
N LEU A 19 -2.73 -9.15 3.61
CA LEU A 19 -2.67 -10.14 4.69
C LEU A 19 -4.01 -10.77 5.04
N VAL A 20 -5.12 -10.31 4.45
CA VAL A 20 -6.41 -10.97 4.60
C VAL A 20 -6.32 -12.36 3.95
N GLN A 21 -6.71 -13.38 4.72
CA GLN A 21 -6.66 -14.76 4.25
C GLN A 21 -7.51 -14.92 2.98
N PRO A 22 -6.95 -15.50 1.89
CA PRO A 22 -7.72 -15.79 0.69
C PRO A 22 -8.91 -16.70 0.98
N GLY A 23 -10.08 -16.37 0.43
CA GLY A 23 -11.32 -17.12 0.64
C GLY A 23 -12.16 -16.66 1.84
N VAL A 24 -11.73 -15.63 2.58
CA VAL A 24 -12.51 -15.00 3.66
C VAL A 24 -12.83 -13.55 3.30
N GLY A 25 -14.11 -13.20 3.31
CA GLY A 25 -14.60 -11.85 3.01
C GLY A 25 -14.10 -11.37 1.65
N ASP A 26 -13.23 -10.36 1.66
CA ASP A 26 -12.70 -9.71 0.46
C ASP A 26 -11.32 -10.21 0.06
N GLY A 27 -10.77 -11.16 0.83
CA GLY A 27 -9.52 -11.81 0.52
C GLY A 27 -9.66 -12.64 -0.76
N GLY A 28 -9.12 -12.12 -1.86
CA GLY A 28 -9.20 -12.75 -3.18
C GLY A 28 -7.85 -12.82 -3.89
N GLY A 29 -7.90 -12.99 -5.22
CA GLY A 29 -6.71 -13.09 -6.07
C GLY A 29 -5.82 -11.84 -6.02
N MET A 30 -6.40 -10.65 -5.83
CA MET A 30 -5.64 -9.40 -5.68
C MET A 30 -4.74 -9.41 -4.45
N ASN A 31 -5.23 -9.88 -3.29
CA ASN A 31 -4.47 -9.90 -2.04
C ASN A 31 -3.22 -10.77 -2.19
N VAL A 32 -3.40 -11.95 -2.79
CA VAL A 32 -2.29 -12.87 -3.14
C VAL A 32 -1.35 -12.20 -4.13
N TYR A 33 -1.86 -11.62 -5.21
CA TYR A 33 -1.04 -10.93 -6.20
C TYR A 33 -0.15 -9.85 -5.57
N VAL A 34 -0.75 -8.94 -4.79
CA VAL A 34 -0.03 -7.82 -4.16
C VAL A 34 1.06 -8.35 -3.23
N ARG A 35 0.75 -9.34 -2.40
CA ARG A 35 1.73 -9.95 -1.50
C ARG A 35 2.88 -10.58 -2.27
N GLU A 36 2.59 -11.48 -3.21
CA GLU A 36 3.61 -12.27 -3.92
C GLU A 36 4.48 -11.40 -4.85
N LEU A 37 3.88 -10.40 -5.52
CA LEU A 37 4.64 -9.44 -6.34
C LEU A 37 5.60 -8.62 -5.47
N THR A 38 5.10 -8.06 -4.35
CA THR A 38 5.89 -7.21 -3.47
C THR A 38 7.03 -8.00 -2.82
N SER A 39 6.74 -9.23 -2.37
CA SER A 39 7.74 -10.17 -1.87
C SER A 39 8.80 -10.54 -2.90
N SER A 40 8.40 -10.74 -4.16
CA SER A 40 9.34 -11.02 -5.25
C SER A 40 10.28 -9.83 -5.52
N LEU A 41 9.76 -8.59 -5.53
CA LEU A 41 10.57 -7.37 -5.64
C LEU A 41 11.53 -7.23 -4.46
N ALA A 42 11.08 -7.51 -3.24
CA ALA A 42 11.89 -7.45 -2.03
C ALA A 42 13.09 -8.41 -2.06
N ARG A 43 12.86 -9.63 -2.54
CA ARG A 43 13.92 -10.64 -2.75
C ARG A 43 14.91 -10.26 -3.85
N MET A 44 14.50 -9.41 -4.80
CA MET A 44 15.39 -8.81 -5.80
C MET A 44 16.17 -7.60 -5.26
N GLY A 45 15.98 -7.21 -3.99
CA GLY A 45 16.70 -6.13 -3.33
C GLY A 45 15.99 -4.77 -3.37
N VAL A 46 14.71 -4.72 -3.77
CA VAL A 46 13.89 -3.50 -3.75
C VAL A 46 13.25 -3.32 -2.38
N GLU A 47 13.41 -2.17 -1.74
CA GLU A 47 12.71 -1.89 -0.49
C GLU A 47 11.25 -1.51 -0.78
N CYS A 48 10.34 -2.36 -0.34
CA CYS A 48 8.92 -2.24 -0.57
C CYS A 48 8.20 -1.91 0.73
N THR A 49 7.33 -0.90 0.68
CA THR A 49 6.40 -0.56 1.77
C THR A 49 4.99 -0.65 1.24
N THR A 50 4.22 -1.60 1.79
CA THR A 50 2.81 -1.74 1.44
C THR A 50 1.96 -0.95 2.43
N TYR A 51 1.18 0.02 1.94
CA TYR A 51 0.22 0.77 2.72
C TYR A 51 -1.17 0.20 2.48
N THR A 52 -1.84 -0.21 3.56
CA THR A 52 -3.21 -0.72 3.53
C THR A 52 -4.02 -0.04 4.61
N ARG A 53 -5.33 0.13 4.39
CA ARG A 53 -6.23 0.62 5.44
C ARG A 53 -6.23 -0.37 6.60
N ALA A 54 -6.23 0.11 7.84
CA ALA A 54 -6.47 -0.71 9.02
C ALA A 54 -7.94 -1.16 9.05
N TRP A 55 -8.21 -2.44 9.27
CA TRP A 55 -9.57 -3.02 9.16
C TRP A 55 -10.08 -3.66 10.45
N LYS A 56 -9.29 -3.63 11.53
CA LYS A 56 -9.72 -4.06 12.87
C LYS A 56 -8.87 -3.37 13.95
N PRO A 57 -9.39 -3.22 15.17
CA PRO A 57 -8.60 -2.73 16.29
C PRO A 57 -7.44 -3.68 16.63
N GLY A 58 -6.37 -3.12 17.18
CA GLY A 58 -5.21 -3.88 17.68
C GLY A 58 -4.26 -4.39 16.60
N LEU A 59 -4.41 -3.98 15.33
CA LEU A 59 -3.39 -4.20 14.32
C LEU A 59 -2.12 -3.39 14.70
N PRO A 60 -0.92 -3.94 14.49
CA PRO A 60 0.31 -3.16 14.67
C PRO A 60 0.37 -2.07 13.60
N ASP A 61 0.90 -0.89 13.92
CA ASP A 61 1.00 0.19 12.93
C ASP A 61 1.91 -0.22 11.75
N GLU A 62 2.94 -1.04 12.00
CA GLU A 62 3.84 -1.60 10.98
C GLU A 62 4.17 -3.09 11.28
N LEU A 63 4.37 -3.87 10.22
CA LEU A 63 4.82 -5.26 10.27
C LEU A 63 5.93 -5.49 9.23
N GLU A 64 7.05 -6.09 9.64
CA GLU A 64 8.01 -6.66 8.71
C GLU A 64 7.46 -8.00 8.18
N ILE A 65 7.26 -8.08 6.86
CA ILE A 65 6.79 -9.30 6.19
C ILE A 65 7.96 -10.23 5.90
N GLU A 66 9.03 -9.67 5.35
CA GLU A 66 10.34 -10.30 5.12
C GLU A 66 11.39 -9.20 4.86
N PRO A 67 12.69 -9.53 4.74
CA PRO A 67 13.70 -8.53 4.42
C PRO A 67 13.33 -7.70 3.19
N ASN A 68 13.41 -6.37 3.33
CA ASN A 68 13.01 -5.37 2.32
C ASN A 68 11.49 -5.29 2.03
N HIS A 69 10.61 -5.99 2.74
CA HIS A 69 9.17 -5.85 2.61
C HIS A 69 8.53 -5.60 3.97
N ARG A 70 7.98 -4.39 4.14
CA ARG A 70 7.15 -4.06 5.28
C ARG A 70 5.74 -3.67 4.87
N LEU A 71 4.80 -3.81 5.78
CA LEU A 71 3.42 -3.38 5.63
C LEU A 71 3.07 -2.38 6.73
N VAL A 72 2.44 -1.28 6.35
CA VAL A 72 1.98 -0.21 7.23
C VAL A 72 0.46 -0.17 7.20
N HIS A 73 -0.16 -0.25 8.37
CA HIS A 73 -1.59 -0.08 8.56
C HIS A 73 -1.91 1.41 8.71
N VAL A 74 -2.62 1.95 7.74
CA VAL A 74 -3.06 3.34 7.71
C VAL A 74 -4.45 3.42 8.30
N ARG A 75 -4.62 4.20 9.37
CA ARG A 75 -5.94 4.49 9.93
C ARG A 75 -6.65 5.46 9.00
N ALA A 76 -7.81 5.06 8.51
CA ALA A 76 -8.69 5.89 7.70
C ALA A 76 -10.14 5.38 7.84
N GLY A 77 -11.02 6.22 8.36
CA GLY A 77 -12.37 5.90 8.79
C GLY A 77 -12.49 4.75 9.79
N ASP A 78 -13.72 4.28 9.98
CA ASP A 78 -14.05 3.20 10.91
C ASP A 78 -13.57 1.83 10.39
N TYR A 79 -13.20 0.92 11.29
CA TYR A 79 -12.58 -0.36 10.91
C TYR A 79 -13.50 -1.25 10.06
N ASP A 80 -14.79 -1.27 10.37
CA ASP A 80 -15.82 -2.15 9.81
C ASP A 80 -16.65 -1.52 8.68
N MET A 81 -16.17 -0.41 8.10
CA MET A 81 -16.83 0.25 6.97
C MET A 81 -17.10 -0.73 5.81
N PRO A 82 -18.32 -0.69 5.23
CA PRO A 82 -18.64 -1.48 4.06
C PRO A 82 -17.88 -0.95 2.82
N LYS A 83 -17.69 -1.83 1.83
CA LYS A 83 -16.84 -1.56 0.65
C LYS A 83 -17.23 -0.31 -0.13
N ASP A 84 -18.52 -0.10 -0.29
CA ASP A 84 -19.13 0.99 -1.04
C ASP A 84 -18.93 2.35 -0.35
N GLU A 85 -18.63 2.36 0.95
CA GLU A 85 -18.31 3.57 1.70
C GLU A 85 -16.81 3.89 1.71
N LEU A 86 -15.94 2.96 1.29
CA LEU A 86 -14.48 3.15 1.31
C LEU A 86 -13.99 4.32 0.43
N LEU A 87 -14.80 4.77 -0.53
CA LEU A 87 -14.49 5.96 -1.32
C LEU A 87 -14.36 7.21 -0.44
N SER A 88 -15.16 7.32 0.63
CA SER A 88 -15.19 8.49 1.51
C SER A 88 -13.90 8.68 2.31
N VAL A 89 -13.12 7.61 2.52
CA VAL A 89 -11.87 7.63 3.31
C VAL A 89 -10.62 7.71 2.46
N VAL A 90 -10.74 7.74 1.12
CA VAL A 90 -9.60 7.90 0.22
C VAL A 90 -8.78 9.15 0.54
N PRO A 91 -9.36 10.34 0.82
CA PRO A 91 -8.58 11.52 1.19
C PRO A 91 -7.75 11.31 2.47
N GLU A 92 -8.37 10.81 3.54
CA GLU A 92 -7.68 10.57 4.83
C GLU A 92 -6.55 9.55 4.71
N PHE A 93 -6.78 8.45 3.98
CA PHE A 93 -5.75 7.47 3.67
C PHE A 93 -4.59 8.12 2.89
N THR A 94 -4.93 8.94 1.90
CA THR A 94 -3.96 9.60 1.02
C THR A 94 -3.07 10.57 1.79
N ASP A 95 -3.65 11.43 2.63
CA ASP A 95 -2.91 12.42 3.42
C ASP A 95 -1.96 11.74 4.40
N THR A 96 -2.40 10.64 5.02
CA THR A 96 -1.57 9.86 5.93
C THR A 96 -0.39 9.21 5.20
N VAL A 97 -0.63 8.61 4.03
CA VAL A 97 0.45 8.04 3.20
C VAL A 97 1.39 9.14 2.70
N ALA A 98 0.88 10.30 2.29
CA ALA A 98 1.71 11.44 1.88
C ALA A 98 2.65 11.88 3.00
N HIS A 99 2.11 11.99 4.22
CA HIS A 99 2.91 12.31 5.40
C HIS A 99 4.04 11.29 5.61
N LEU A 100 3.71 10.00 5.63
CA LEU A 100 4.70 8.92 5.83
C LEU A 100 5.79 8.92 4.76
N LEU A 101 5.42 9.10 3.48
CA LEU A 101 6.37 9.16 2.37
C LEU A 101 7.34 10.35 2.48
N ARG A 102 6.93 11.46 3.10
CA ARG A 102 7.81 12.62 3.30
C ARG A 102 8.74 12.47 4.51
N THR A 103 8.29 11.78 5.56
CA THR A 103 8.94 11.85 6.87
C THR A 103 9.65 10.56 7.30
N HIS A 104 9.14 9.39 6.91
CA HIS A 104 9.63 8.10 7.41
C HIS A 104 10.06 7.13 6.30
N SER A 105 9.38 7.15 5.16
CA SER A 105 9.44 6.06 4.18
C SER A 105 9.48 6.53 2.72
N PRO A 106 10.47 7.37 2.33
CA PRO A 106 10.52 7.94 1.00
C PRO A 106 10.60 6.86 -0.09
N ALA A 107 9.72 6.95 -1.07
CA ALA A 107 9.67 6.06 -2.23
C ALA A 107 10.12 6.79 -3.51
N GLN A 108 10.45 6.01 -4.53
CA GLN A 108 10.81 6.50 -5.86
C GLN A 108 9.72 6.23 -6.89
N VAL A 109 8.78 5.34 -6.59
CA VAL A 109 7.63 5.00 -7.43
C VAL A 109 6.48 4.54 -6.55
N ILE A 110 5.26 4.84 -6.99
CA ILE A 110 4.02 4.39 -6.37
C ILE A 110 3.40 3.30 -7.26
N HIS A 111 3.07 2.15 -6.68
CA HIS A 111 2.29 1.10 -7.33
C HIS A 111 0.94 0.94 -6.64
N ALA A 112 -0.11 1.46 -7.28
CA ALA A 112 -1.47 1.38 -6.78
C ALA A 112 -2.19 0.12 -7.29
N ASN A 113 -2.83 -0.61 -6.38
CA ASN A 113 -3.61 -1.81 -6.70
C ASN A 113 -5.09 -1.55 -6.39
N TYR A 114 -5.94 -1.72 -7.41
CA TYR A 114 -7.37 -1.39 -7.44
C TYR A 114 -7.68 0.11 -7.61
N TRP A 115 -8.88 0.44 -8.09
CA TRP A 115 -9.25 1.80 -8.48
C TRP A 115 -9.24 2.81 -7.31
N LEU A 116 -9.63 2.40 -6.10
CA LEU A 116 -9.55 3.26 -4.90
C LEU A 116 -8.10 3.65 -4.58
N SER A 117 -7.18 2.69 -4.62
CA SER A 117 -5.74 2.97 -4.47
C SER A 117 -5.22 3.79 -5.64
N GLY A 118 -5.79 3.62 -6.84
CA GLY A 118 -5.49 4.43 -8.02
C GLY A 118 -5.84 5.91 -7.82
N LEU A 119 -6.97 6.22 -7.20
CA LEU A 119 -7.34 7.58 -6.83
C LEU A 119 -6.34 8.20 -5.85
N ALA A 120 -5.99 7.47 -4.79
CA ALA A 120 -4.97 7.90 -3.83
C ALA A 120 -3.60 8.11 -4.51
N GLY A 121 -3.18 7.13 -5.32
CA GLY A 121 -1.93 7.17 -6.08
C GLY A 121 -1.87 8.32 -7.08
N HIS A 122 -2.99 8.66 -7.73
CA HIS A 122 -3.08 9.81 -8.63
C HIS A 122 -2.84 11.12 -7.88
N HIS A 123 -3.39 11.28 -6.67
CA HIS A 123 -3.12 12.48 -5.87
C HIS A 123 -1.64 12.54 -5.46
N LEU A 124 -1.12 11.44 -4.90
CA LEU A 124 0.26 11.34 -4.40
C LEU A 124 1.31 11.57 -5.49
N LYS A 125 1.11 11.10 -6.72
CA LYS A 125 2.09 11.34 -7.81
C LYS A 125 2.31 12.81 -8.10
N HIS A 126 1.27 13.63 -8.04
CA HIS A 126 1.37 15.06 -8.30
C HIS A 126 1.92 15.80 -7.10
N ASP A 127 1.48 15.42 -5.90
CA ASP A 127 1.91 16.02 -4.64
C ASP A 127 3.38 15.74 -4.30
N LEU A 128 3.89 14.57 -4.68
CA LEU A 128 5.27 14.12 -4.40
C LEU A 128 6.18 14.13 -5.64
N ASN A 129 5.64 14.45 -6.83
CA ASN A 129 6.34 14.35 -8.11
C ASN A 129 6.97 12.96 -8.34
N LEU A 130 6.19 11.90 -8.09
CA LEU A 130 6.62 10.49 -8.23
C LEU A 130 5.92 9.81 -9.43
N PRO A 131 6.59 8.89 -10.13
CA PRO A 131 5.93 7.99 -11.08
C PRO A 131 4.84 7.14 -10.41
N LEU A 132 3.75 6.89 -11.14
CA LEU A 132 2.63 6.04 -10.72
C LEU A 132 2.45 4.89 -11.71
N ILE A 133 2.36 3.68 -11.16
CA ILE A 133 1.89 2.48 -11.85
C ILE A 133 0.56 2.09 -11.20
N THR A 134 -0.43 1.69 -11.99
CA THR A 134 -1.73 1.24 -11.47
C THR A 134 -2.14 -0.06 -12.10
N THR A 135 -2.52 -1.03 -11.26
CA THR A 135 -3.12 -2.31 -11.67
C THR A 135 -4.55 -2.35 -11.14
N PHE A 136 -5.55 -2.39 -12.03
CA PHE A 136 -6.96 -2.27 -11.63
C PHE A 136 -7.57 -3.54 -11.05
N HIS A 137 -7.05 -4.73 -11.41
CA HIS A 137 -7.52 -6.06 -11.00
C HIS A 137 -8.94 -6.45 -11.46
N THR A 138 -9.86 -5.51 -11.62
CA THR A 138 -11.22 -5.65 -12.20
C THR A 138 -11.69 -4.35 -12.81
#